data_AF-A0A7K4DIE4-F1
#
_entry.id   AF-A0A7K4DIE4-F1
#
_cell.length_a   1.000
_cell.length_b   1.000
_cell.length_c   1.000
_cell.angle_alpha   90.00
_cell.angle_beta   90.00
_cell.angle_gamma   90.00
#
_symmetry.space_group_name_H-M   'P 1'
#
loop_
_entity.id
_entity.type
_entity.pdbx_description
1 polymer ?
#
loop_
_entity_poly.entity_id
_entity_poly.type
_entity_poly.pdbx_seq_one_letter_code
_entity_poly.pdbx_strand_id
1 'polypeptide(L)'
;MPEIHLNRRGINSIEVPEEVETAPGSDLVLQIINHGSPIHISIASANSSPFTDFFHENLYVLGEKEFSVPIRDDAYPGVFSIEIISGYGALRAGFRVIVRERRTPVSEPIAVAPLPSLPVASSMWRPSILAALAVVIAAVLYGLWLVYRIDLLNIAAFVALFLGVILTWLRQRS
;
A
#
# COMPACT_ATOMS: atom_id res chain seq x y z
N MET A 1 13.07 -12.24 11.90
CA MET A 1 13.02 -11.32 10.76
C MET A 1 11.83 -11.73 9.91
N PRO A 2 11.00 -10.79 9.40
CA PRO A 2 9.90 -11.10 8.51
C PRO A 2 10.38 -11.72 7.19
N GLU A 3 9.74 -12.81 6.79
CA GLU A 3 10.04 -13.54 5.55
C GLU A 3 9.02 -13.22 4.46
N ILE A 4 9.53 -13.01 3.23
CA ILE A 4 8.75 -12.80 2.02
C ILE A 4 9.08 -13.96 1.08
N HIS A 5 8.09 -14.77 0.74
CA HIS A 5 8.31 -15.90 -0.16
C HIS A 5 7.81 -15.61 -1.56
N LEU A 6 8.68 -15.83 -2.54
CA LEU A 6 8.36 -15.77 -3.95
C LEU A 6 8.31 -17.19 -4.50
N ASN A 7 7.34 -17.45 -5.39
CA ASN A 7 7.18 -18.71 -6.08
C ASN A 7 6.92 -19.95 -5.19
N ARG A 8 6.56 -19.77 -3.91
CA ARG A 8 6.37 -20.88 -2.96
C ARG A 8 5.12 -21.71 -3.25
N ARG A 9 4.00 -21.08 -3.63
CA ARG A 9 2.71 -21.73 -3.95
C ARG A 9 2.47 -21.94 -5.44
N GLY A 10 3.44 -21.58 -6.28
CA GLY A 10 3.33 -21.66 -7.74
C GLY A 10 4.04 -20.51 -8.44
N ILE A 11 4.10 -20.57 -9.77
CA ILE A 11 4.79 -19.58 -10.60
C ILE A 11 4.17 -18.19 -10.39
N ASN A 12 5.03 -17.21 -10.12
CA ASN A 12 4.71 -15.83 -9.79
C ASN A 12 3.83 -15.66 -8.53
N SER A 13 3.82 -16.62 -7.60
CA SER A 13 3.18 -16.39 -6.29
C SER A 13 4.03 -15.47 -5.40
N ILE A 14 3.36 -14.61 -4.62
CA ILE A 14 4.00 -13.74 -3.62
C ILE A 14 3.28 -13.97 -2.29
N GLU A 15 4.03 -14.35 -1.27
CA GLU A 15 3.54 -14.48 0.10
C GLU A 15 4.31 -13.48 0.98
N VAL A 16 3.56 -12.66 1.70
CA VAL A 16 4.07 -11.63 2.60
C VAL A 16 3.47 -11.84 3.99
N PRO A 17 4.14 -11.39 5.07
CA PRO A 17 3.51 -11.33 6.39
C PRO A 17 2.29 -10.40 6.36
N GLU A 18 1.40 -10.47 7.35
CA GLU A 18 0.27 -9.52 7.43
C GLU A 18 0.71 -8.18 8.03
N GLU A 19 1.45 -8.25 9.12
CA GLU A 19 1.94 -7.12 9.89
C GLU A 19 3.39 -7.38 10.33
N VAL A 20 4.19 -6.32 10.38
CA VAL A 20 5.54 -6.33 10.92
C VAL A 20 5.70 -5.14 11.85
N GLU A 21 6.20 -5.37 13.06
CA GLU A 21 6.49 -4.30 14.02
C GLU A 21 7.95 -3.86 13.91
N THR A 22 8.17 -2.55 14.00
CA THR A 22 9.50 -1.93 14.04
C THR A 22 9.51 -0.73 15.00
N ALA A 23 10.70 -0.26 15.35
CA ALA A 23 10.89 0.90 16.20
C ALA A 23 11.53 2.07 15.42
N PRO A 24 11.29 3.33 15.81
CA PRO A 24 12.07 4.46 15.34
C PRO A 24 13.57 4.23 15.55
N GLY A 25 14.39 4.63 14.58
CA GLY A 25 15.84 4.49 14.61
C GLY A 25 16.36 3.06 14.46
N SER A 26 15.50 2.15 13.96
CA SER A 26 15.89 0.77 13.67
C SER A 26 15.77 0.43 12.20
N ASP A 27 16.47 -0.61 11.78
CA ASP A 27 16.41 -1.13 10.41
C ASP A 27 15.35 -2.24 10.34
N LEU A 28 14.34 -2.04 9.50
CA LEU A 28 13.41 -3.10 9.15
C LEU A 28 14.08 -4.03 8.14
N VAL A 29 14.56 -5.18 8.61
CA VAL A 29 15.23 -6.18 7.78
C VAL A 29 14.25 -7.25 7.31
N LEU A 30 14.11 -7.35 5.99
CA LEU A 30 13.26 -8.32 5.29
C LEU A 30 14.11 -9.44 4.69
N GLN A 31 13.69 -10.70 4.87
CA GLN A 31 14.29 -11.84 4.19
C GLN A 31 13.41 -12.25 3.02
N ILE A 32 13.94 -12.13 1.80
CA ILE A 32 13.24 -12.45 0.55
C ILE A 32 13.75 -13.81 0.06
N ILE A 33 12.86 -14.79 -0.04
CA ILE A 33 13.19 -16.18 -0.37
C ILE A 33 12.46 -16.57 -1.65
N ASN A 34 13.20 -16.77 -2.73
CA ASN A 34 12.68 -17.24 -4.00
C ASN A 34 12.82 -18.76 -4.13
N HIS A 35 11.69 -19.44 -4.26
CA HIS A 35 11.58 -20.90 -4.41
C HIS A 35 11.61 -21.38 -5.87
N GLY A 36 11.68 -20.45 -6.83
CA GLY A 36 11.59 -20.74 -8.25
C GLY A 36 12.80 -20.26 -9.06
N SER A 37 12.57 -20.03 -10.34
CA SER A 37 13.58 -19.42 -11.22
C SER A 37 13.90 -17.97 -10.79
N PRO A 38 15.08 -17.45 -11.13
CA PRO A 38 15.47 -16.09 -10.78
C PRO A 38 14.44 -15.07 -11.26
N ILE A 39 14.12 -14.08 -10.42
CA ILE A 39 13.03 -13.14 -10.68
C ILE A 39 13.45 -11.71 -10.35
N HIS A 40 12.97 -10.78 -11.16
CA HIS A 40 12.98 -9.36 -10.85
C HIS A 40 11.70 -8.98 -10.11
N ILE A 41 11.87 -8.35 -8.96
CA ILE A 41 10.77 -7.76 -8.20
C ILE A 41 11.01 -6.28 -8.01
N SER A 42 9.94 -5.53 -7.81
CA SER A 42 9.99 -4.18 -7.29
C SER A 42 9.47 -4.21 -5.86
N ILE A 43 10.23 -3.61 -4.95
CA ILE A 43 9.77 -3.30 -3.61
C ILE A 43 9.44 -1.81 -3.56
N ALA A 44 8.29 -1.47 -2.98
CA ALA A 44 7.85 -0.09 -2.84
C ALA A 44 7.19 0.12 -1.50
N SER A 45 7.22 1.35 -1.00
CA SER A 45 6.55 1.72 0.23
C SER A 45 5.48 2.78 -0.04
N ALA A 46 4.33 2.65 0.60
CA ALA A 46 3.23 3.62 0.52
C ALA A 46 2.96 4.22 1.91
N ASN A 47 2.62 5.52 1.93
CA ASN A 47 2.44 6.32 3.14
C ASN A 47 3.64 6.30 4.09
N SER A 48 4.84 6.10 3.55
CA SER A 48 6.08 5.86 4.31
C SER A 48 6.87 7.11 4.65
N SER A 49 6.62 8.24 3.99
CA SER A 49 7.38 9.49 4.15
C SER A 49 7.59 9.96 5.60
N PRO A 50 6.65 9.78 6.55
CA PRO A 50 6.89 10.13 7.95
C PRO A 50 7.85 9.17 8.69
N PHE A 51 8.12 7.99 8.14
CA PHE A 51 8.80 6.88 8.82
C PHE A 51 10.14 6.50 8.18
N THR A 52 10.26 6.62 6.86
CA THR A 52 11.45 6.24 6.10
C THR A 52 11.57 7.06 4.81
N ASP A 53 12.81 7.30 4.37
CA ASP A 53 13.10 7.91 3.06
C ASP A 53 13.07 6.87 1.93
N PHE A 54 12.96 5.57 2.27
CA PHE A 54 12.75 4.53 1.29
C PHE A 54 11.41 4.73 0.58
N PHE A 55 11.43 4.61 -0.75
CA PHE A 55 10.25 4.74 -1.60
C PHE A 55 10.10 3.55 -2.54
N HIS A 56 11.16 3.21 -3.28
CA HIS A 56 11.13 2.18 -4.30
C HIS A 56 12.53 1.64 -4.61
N GLU A 57 12.64 0.33 -4.84
CA GLU A 57 13.83 -0.31 -5.37
C GLU A 57 13.48 -1.54 -6.21
N ASN A 58 14.30 -1.84 -7.23
CA ASN A 58 14.17 -3.04 -8.05
C ASN A 58 15.24 -4.05 -7.66
N LEU A 59 14.82 -5.26 -7.31
CA LEU A 59 15.69 -6.32 -6.83
C LEU A 59 15.69 -7.48 -7.82
N TYR A 60 16.88 -7.97 -8.16
CA TYR A 60 17.06 -9.29 -8.75
C TYR A 60 17.30 -10.30 -7.63
N VAL A 61 16.48 -11.35 -7.56
CA VAL A 61 16.49 -12.32 -6.46
C VAL A 61 16.80 -13.72 -7.00
N LEU A 62 17.99 -14.22 -6.64
CA LEU A 62 18.47 -15.58 -6.90
C LEU A 62 18.55 -16.32 -5.56
N GLY A 63 17.59 -17.19 -5.27
CA GLY A 63 17.49 -17.86 -3.97
C GLY A 63 17.08 -16.88 -2.87
N GLU A 64 17.98 -16.61 -1.92
CA GLU A 64 17.71 -15.75 -0.77
C GLU A 64 18.37 -14.38 -0.88
N LYS A 65 17.69 -13.34 -0.41
CA LYS A 65 18.20 -11.97 -0.37
C LYS A 65 17.68 -11.23 0.85
N GLU A 66 18.58 -10.56 1.55
CA GLU A 66 18.23 -9.64 2.63
C GLU A 66 18.01 -8.22 2.09
N PHE A 67 17.02 -7.51 2.62
CA PHE A 67 16.71 -6.14 2.26
C PHE A 67 16.41 -5.31 3.51
N SER A 68 17.16 -4.23 3.73
CA SER A 68 16.97 -3.33 4.88
C SER A 68 16.23 -2.06 4.47
N VAL A 69 15.20 -1.71 5.24
CA VAL A 69 14.50 -0.42 5.15
C VAL A 69 14.82 0.38 6.42
N PRO A 70 15.61 1.46 6.32
CA PRO A 70 15.97 2.26 7.49
C PRO A 70 14.75 3.05 7.98
N ILE A 71 14.41 2.93 9.26
CA ILE A 71 13.35 3.72 9.90
C ILE A 71 14.00 4.91 10.58
N ARG A 72 13.48 6.11 10.32
CA ARG A 72 13.98 7.36 10.89
C ARG A 72 13.94 7.34 12.42
N ASP A 73 14.91 8.00 13.03
CA ASP A 73 14.98 8.18 14.49
C ASP A 73 13.82 9.03 15.03
N ASP A 74 13.34 10.00 14.25
CA ASP A 74 12.26 10.92 14.59
C ASP A 74 10.87 10.43 14.16
N ALA A 75 10.75 9.18 13.72
CA ALA A 75 9.50 8.59 13.27
C ALA A 75 8.48 8.53 14.43
N TYR A 76 7.31 9.12 14.23
CA TYR A 76 6.20 8.99 15.17
C TYR A 76 5.58 7.58 15.11
N PRO A 77 4.90 7.11 16.17
CA PRO A 77 4.14 5.88 16.11
C PRO A 77 3.06 5.94 15.03
N GLY A 78 2.95 4.88 14.23
CA GLY A 78 2.01 4.86 13.11
C GLY A 78 2.15 3.63 12.23
N VAL A 79 1.50 3.66 11.08
CA VAL A 79 1.47 2.53 10.15
C VAL A 79 1.76 3.02 8.74
N PHE A 80 2.66 2.34 8.05
CA PHE A 80 2.84 2.44 6.60
C PHE A 80 2.78 1.05 5.98
N SER A 81 2.87 0.94 4.65
CA SER A 81 2.85 -0.36 3.97
C SER A 81 4.03 -0.55 3.05
N ILE A 82 4.51 -1.78 2.98
CA ILE A 82 5.50 -2.23 2.00
C ILE A 82 4.80 -3.16 1.03
N GLU A 83 5.14 -3.03 -0.24
CA GLU A 83 4.57 -3.77 -1.34
C GLU A 83 5.65 -4.43 -2.17
N ILE A 84 5.39 -5.67 -2.53
CA ILE A 84 6.22 -6.49 -3.40
C ILE A 84 5.45 -6.70 -4.69
N ILE A 85 6.07 -6.29 -5.79
CA ILE A 85 5.49 -6.32 -7.11
C ILE A 85 6.36 -7.22 -7.99
N SER A 86 5.73 -8.15 -8.71
CA SER A 86 6.41 -9.06 -9.63
C SER A 86 5.63 -9.21 -10.94
N GLY A 87 6.17 -9.98 -11.88
CA GLY A 87 5.50 -10.26 -13.15
C GLY A 87 5.19 -9.00 -13.96
N TYR A 88 6.12 -8.04 -14.00
CA TYR A 88 5.96 -6.76 -14.69
C TYR A 88 4.77 -5.91 -14.21
N GLY A 89 4.44 -5.99 -12.92
CA GLY A 89 3.34 -5.23 -12.33
C GLY A 89 2.01 -5.98 -12.29
N ALA A 90 1.94 -7.19 -12.86
CA ALA A 90 0.71 -7.99 -12.85
C ALA A 90 0.34 -8.50 -11.45
N LEU A 91 1.34 -8.66 -10.57
CA LEU A 91 1.16 -9.26 -9.25
C LEU A 91 1.73 -8.36 -8.18
N ARG A 92 0.95 -8.14 -7.14
CA ARG A 92 1.26 -7.26 -6.02
C ARG A 92 0.76 -7.88 -4.73
N ALA A 93 1.63 -7.95 -3.74
CA ALA A 93 1.27 -8.29 -2.37
C ALA A 93 1.91 -7.26 -1.43
N GLY A 94 1.20 -6.86 -0.39
CA GLY A 94 1.70 -5.86 0.53
C GLY A 94 1.32 -6.17 1.97
N PHE A 95 2.11 -5.64 2.89
CA PHE A 95 1.97 -5.85 4.32
C PHE A 95 2.12 -4.55 5.08
N ARG A 96 1.56 -4.50 6.29
CA ARG A 96 1.60 -3.30 7.13
C ARG A 96 2.85 -3.32 8.00
N VAL A 97 3.54 -2.19 8.05
CA VAL A 97 4.63 -1.95 9.00
C VAL A 97 4.10 -1.04 10.08
N ILE A 98 4.13 -1.52 11.32
CA ILE A 98 3.68 -0.80 12.50
C ILE A 98 4.91 -0.26 13.21
N VAL A 99 5.06 1.06 13.21
CA VAL A 99 6.11 1.74 13.97
C VAL A 99 5.58 1.96 15.38
N ARG A 100 6.15 1.28 16.37
CA ARG A 100 5.82 1.45 17.79
C ARG A 100 7.02 1.99 18.53
N GLU A 101 6.76 2.86 19.50
CA GLU A 101 7.79 3.32 20.43
C GLU A 101 8.35 2.11 21.21
N ARG A 102 9.69 2.04 21.32
CA ARG A 102 10.40 0.91 21.89
C ARG A 102 9.97 0.71 23.36
N ARG A 103 9.08 -0.24 23.62
CA ARG A 103 8.80 -0.68 24.99
C ARG A 103 10.04 -1.40 25.51
N THR A 104 10.66 -0.83 26.54
CA THR A 104 11.60 -1.53 27.42
C THR A 104 10.97 -2.88 27.82
N PRO A 105 11.67 -4.01 27.68
CA PRO A 105 11.04 -5.31 27.90
C PRO A 105 10.73 -5.47 29.39
N VAL A 106 9.45 -5.41 29.75
CA VAL A 106 8.97 -5.98 31.01
C VAL A 106 8.58 -7.42 30.70
N SER A 107 9.20 -8.34 31.43
CA SER A 107 9.10 -9.79 31.32
C SER A 107 7.66 -10.34 31.20
N GLU A 108 7.55 -11.41 30.41
CA GLU A 108 6.45 -12.39 30.22
C GLU A 108 5.54 -12.74 31.43
N PRO A 109 4.47 -13.54 31.27
CA PRO A 109 3.52 -13.71 30.15
C PRO A 109 2.06 -13.75 30.66
N ILE A 110 1.07 -13.32 29.86
CA ILE A 110 -0.31 -13.77 30.08
C ILE A 110 -0.86 -14.27 28.74
N ALA A 111 -1.03 -15.59 28.68
CA ALA A 111 -1.84 -16.26 27.67
C ALA A 111 -3.27 -15.72 27.76
N VAL A 112 -3.69 -14.96 26.75
CA VAL A 112 -5.09 -14.62 26.54
C VAL A 112 -5.54 -15.32 25.27
N ALA A 113 -6.63 -16.09 25.42
CA ALA A 113 -7.20 -17.02 24.45
C ALA A 113 -7.42 -16.42 23.04
N PRO A 114 -7.37 -17.23 21.98
CA PRO A 114 -7.62 -16.74 20.63
C PRO A 114 -9.09 -16.33 20.48
N LEU A 115 -9.32 -15.04 20.31
CA LEU A 115 -10.59 -14.52 19.79
C LEU A 115 -10.70 -14.89 18.30
N PRO A 116 -11.89 -15.24 17.81
CA PRO A 116 -12.07 -15.62 16.40
C PRO A 116 -11.66 -14.46 15.49
N SER A 117 -10.73 -14.74 14.59
CA SER A 117 -10.27 -13.83 13.53
C SER A 117 -11.47 -13.46 12.64
N LEU A 118 -11.89 -12.20 12.70
CA LEU A 118 -12.78 -11.62 11.70
C LEU A 118 -12.01 -11.52 10.37
N PRO A 119 -12.66 -11.79 9.23
CA PRO A 119 -12.00 -11.67 7.93
C PRO A 119 -11.64 -10.20 7.68
N VAL A 120 -10.34 -9.90 7.61
CA VAL A 120 -9.85 -8.60 7.14
C VAL A 120 -10.10 -8.56 5.63
N ALA A 121 -11.12 -7.79 5.24
CA ALA A 121 -11.43 -7.55 3.86
C ALA A 121 -10.18 -7.05 3.12
N SER A 122 -9.78 -7.77 2.08
CA SER A 122 -8.95 -7.19 1.03
C SER A 122 -9.61 -5.88 0.63
N SER A 123 -8.86 -4.77 0.70
CA SER A 123 -9.32 -3.45 0.30
C SER A 123 -9.53 -3.48 -1.22
N MET A 124 -10.62 -4.10 -1.66
CA MET A 124 -11.18 -3.92 -2.97
C MET A 124 -11.34 -2.41 -3.12
N TRP A 125 -10.76 -1.85 -4.18
CA TRP A 125 -11.01 -0.48 -4.63
C TRP A 125 -12.51 -0.20 -4.58
N ARG A 126 -12.97 0.36 -3.46
CA ARG A 126 -14.31 0.90 -3.36
C ARG A 126 -14.23 2.24 -4.06
N PRO A 127 -14.87 2.41 -5.22
CA PRO A 127 -14.96 3.73 -5.82
C PRO A 127 -15.57 4.65 -4.76
N SER A 128 -14.86 5.74 -4.44
CA SER A 128 -15.41 6.77 -3.57
C SER A 128 -16.74 7.20 -4.17
N ILE A 129 -17.83 7.10 -3.39
CA ILE A 129 -19.18 7.49 -3.84
C ILE A 129 -19.17 8.91 -4.41
N LEU A 130 -18.31 9.79 -3.86
CA LEU A 130 -18.09 11.15 -4.35
C LEU A 130 -17.40 11.20 -5.72
N ALA A 131 -16.40 10.33 -5.96
CA ALA A 131 -15.76 10.23 -7.26
C ALA A 131 -16.74 9.72 -8.32
N ALA A 132 -17.51 8.68 -8.00
CA ALA A 132 -18.53 8.14 -8.90
C ALA A 132 -19.59 9.20 -9.23
N LEU A 133 -20.05 9.96 -8.23
CA LEU A 133 -21.01 11.04 -8.42
C LEU A 133 -20.46 12.16 -9.31
N ALA A 134 -19.21 12.57 -9.09
CA ALA A 134 -18.54 13.58 -9.92
C ALA A 134 -18.42 13.14 -11.39
N VAL A 135 -18.09 11.87 -11.64
CA VAL A 135 -18.04 11.30 -12.99
C VAL A 135 -19.41 11.34 -13.68
N VAL A 136 -20.48 10.96 -12.97
CA VAL A 136 -21.85 10.99 -13.52
C VAL A 136 -22.26 12.42 -13.86
N ILE A 137 -22.05 13.38 -12.95
CA ILE A 137 -22.37 14.80 -13.18
C ILE A 137 -21.60 15.33 -14.39
N ALA A 138 -20.30 15.05 -14.47
CA ALA A 138 -19.48 15.48 -15.60
C ALA A 138 -19.93 14.87 -16.93
N ALA A 139 -20.31 13.59 -16.94
CA ALA A 139 -20.82 12.94 -18.15
C ALA A 139 -22.13 13.56 -18.64
N VAL A 140 -23.04 13.90 -17.73
CA VAL A 140 -24.30 14.59 -18.06
C VAL A 140 -24.03 15.99 -18.61
N LEU A 141 -23.17 16.77 -17.95
CA LEU A 141 -22.81 18.12 -18.39
C LEU A 141 -22.12 18.11 -19.76
N TYR A 142 -21.21 17.18 -19.97
CA TYR A 142 -20.52 17.02 -21.25
C TYR A 142 -21.47 16.55 -22.36
N GLY A 143 -22.39 15.63 -22.06
CA GLY A 143 -23.45 15.23 -22.99
C GLY A 143 -24.36 16.39 -23.39
N LEU A 144 -24.75 17.22 -22.43
CA LEU A 144 -25.51 18.45 -22.69
C LEU A 144 -24.70 19.43 -23.56
N TRP A 145 -23.39 19.58 -23.34
CA TRP A 145 -22.53 20.38 -24.20
C TRP A 145 -22.52 19.88 -25.65
N LEU A 146 -22.47 18.56 -25.88
CA LEU A 146 -22.49 18.00 -27.24
C LEU A 146 -23.77 18.38 -28.02
N VAL A 147 -24.90 18.48 -27.33
CA VAL A 147 -26.19 18.84 -27.92
C VAL A 147 -26.33 20.34 -28.11
N TYR A 148 -26.08 21.13 -27.06
CA TYR A 148 -26.38 22.56 -27.04
C TYR A 148 -25.21 23.45 -27.45
N ARG A 149 -23.99 22.91 -27.51
CA ARG A 149 -22.74 23.62 -27.84
C ARG A 149 -22.47 24.85 -26.97
N ILE A 150 -22.95 24.83 -25.72
CA ILE A 150 -22.75 25.89 -24.73
C ILE A 150 -21.45 25.61 -23.97
N ASP A 151 -20.38 26.35 -24.25
CA ASP A 151 -19.05 26.09 -23.68
C ASP A 151 -18.99 26.08 -22.14
N LEU A 152 -19.90 26.81 -21.48
CA LEU A 152 -20.05 26.79 -20.03
C LEU A 152 -20.29 25.38 -19.47
N LEU A 153 -21.01 24.52 -20.21
CA LEU A 153 -21.29 23.15 -19.81
C LEU A 153 -20.03 22.27 -19.86
N ASN A 154 -19.15 22.49 -20.84
CA ASN A 154 -17.88 21.79 -20.94
C ASN A 154 -16.95 22.20 -19.78
N ILE A 155 -16.84 23.51 -19.52
CA ILE A 155 -16.07 24.03 -18.38
C ILE A 155 -16.60 23.46 -17.06
N ALA A 156 -17.93 23.43 -16.88
CA ALA A 156 -18.54 22.86 -15.69
C ALA A 156 -18.27 21.35 -15.54
N ALA A 157 -18.29 20.58 -16.63
CA ALA A 157 -17.94 19.16 -16.62
C ALA A 157 -16.49 18.93 -16.17
N PHE A 158 -15.57 19.74 -16.69
CA PHE A 158 -14.15 19.68 -16.30
C PHE A 158 -13.96 20.00 -14.81
N VAL A 159 -14.57 21.09 -14.32
CA VAL A 159 -14.49 21.48 -12.91
C VAL A 159 -15.07 20.41 -11.99
N ALA A 160 -16.17 19.77 -12.38
CA ALA A 160 -16.77 18.68 -11.60
C ALA A 160 -15.82 17.49 -11.44
N LEU A 161 -15.14 17.06 -12.52
CA LEU A 161 -14.13 15.99 -12.43
C LEU A 161 -12.95 16.40 -11.56
N PHE A 162 -12.44 17.62 -11.74
CA PHE A 162 -11.30 18.11 -11.00
C PHE A 162 -11.57 18.15 -9.48
N LEU A 163 -12.73 18.69 -9.08
CA LEU A 163 -13.17 18.68 -7.68
C LEU A 163 -13.37 17.26 -7.15
N GLY A 164 -13.93 16.35 -7.96
CA GLY A 164 -14.08 14.94 -7.60
C GLY A 164 -12.75 14.28 -7.25
N VAL A 165 -11.71 14.54 -8.03
CA VAL A 165 -10.35 14.04 -7.78
C VAL A 165 -9.79 14.62 -6.47
N ILE A 166 -9.86 15.95 -6.30
CA ILE A 166 -9.33 16.63 -5.11
C ILE A 166 -10.03 16.12 -3.84
N LEU A 167 -11.36 16.06 -3.82
CA LEU A 167 -12.12 15.61 -2.66
C LEU A 167 -11.83 14.15 -2.31
N THR A 168 -11.64 13.31 -3.32
CA THR A 168 -11.29 11.90 -3.11
C THR A 168 -9.88 11.76 -2.53
N TRP A 169 -8.94 12.56 -3.03
CA TRP A 169 -7.57 12.60 -2.53
C TRP A 169 -7.48 13.12 -1.09
N LEU A 170 -8.20 14.18 -0.75
CA LEU A 170 -8.25 14.71 0.63
C LEU A 170 -8.83 13.68 1.61
N ARG A 171 -9.86 12.92 1.22
CA ARG A 171 -10.42 11.85 2.07
C ARG A 171 -9.49 10.67 2.26
N GLN A 172 -8.56 10.40 1.34
CA GLN A 172 -7.57 9.33 1.51
C GLN A 172 -6.45 9.73 2.48
N ARG A 173 -6.26 11.03 2.74
CA ARG A 173 -5.24 11.55 3.68
C ARG A 173 -5.73 11.74 5.12
N SER A 174 -7.04 11.84 5.34
CA SER A 174 -7.65 11.99 6.67
C SER A 174 -8.03 10.64 7.28
#